data_AF-A0A6M3IJV1-F1
#
_entry.id   AF-A0A6M3IJV1-F1
#
_cell.length_a   1.000
_cell.length_b   1.000
_cell.length_c   1.000
_cell.angle_alpha   90.00
_cell.angle_beta   90.00
_cell.angle_gamma   90.00
#
_symmetry.space_group_name_H-M   'P 1'
#
loop_
_entity.id
_entity.type
_entity.pdbx_description
1 polymer ?
#
loop_
_entity_poly.entity_id
_entity_poly.type
_entity_poly.pdbx_seq_one_letter_code
_entity_poly.pdbx_strand_id
1 'polypeptide(L)'
;MNEYTPETLSAQARLIAKYDQTHEAIFIAHAAAWQEQVERLERPACVWVYDDSQDSWETTCDRSYCLSDGCPYENGMSYCPFCGGPLVEAAPERMFDPLA
;
A
#
# COMPACT_ATOMS: atom_id res chain seq x y z
N MET A 1 9.92 -0.96 -56.56
CA MET A 1 8.95 -1.88 -55.93
C MET A 1 9.75 -2.72 -54.96
N ASN A 2 9.44 -2.65 -53.66
CA ASN A 2 10.21 -3.38 -52.65
C ASN A 2 9.80 -4.85 -52.73
N GLU A 3 10.66 -5.70 -53.27
CA GLU A 3 10.36 -7.13 -53.43
C GLU A 3 10.54 -7.83 -52.07
N TYR A 4 9.42 -8.28 -51.51
CA TYR A 4 9.41 -9.09 -50.30
C TYR A 4 9.80 -10.51 -50.67
N THR A 5 11.03 -10.91 -50.32
CA THR A 5 11.48 -12.29 -50.49
C THR A 5 10.90 -13.18 -49.37
N PRO A 6 10.79 -14.50 -49.58
CA PRO A 6 10.31 -15.42 -48.53
C PRO A 6 11.14 -15.34 -47.24
N GLU A 7 12.44 -15.08 -47.38
CA GLU A 7 13.39 -14.83 -46.30
C GLU A 7 13.01 -13.57 -45.49
N THR A 8 12.66 -12.46 -46.16
CA THR A 8 12.28 -11.22 -45.48
C THR A 8 10.89 -11.29 -44.85
N LEU A 9 9.95 -12.03 -45.43
CA LEU A 9 8.65 -12.32 -44.81
C LEU A 9 8.80 -13.20 -43.55
N SER A 10 9.69 -14.20 -43.60
CA SER A 10 10.04 -15.05 -42.45
C SER A 10 10.70 -14.26 -41.32
N ALA A 11 11.64 -13.36 -41.67
CA ALA A 11 12.28 -12.47 -40.69
C ALA A 11 11.29 -11.47 -40.07
N GLN A 12 10.38 -10.90 -40.87
CA GLN A 12 9.33 -10.01 -40.39
C GLN A 12 8.34 -10.73 -39.47
N ALA A 13 7.93 -11.95 -39.80
CA ALA A 13 7.07 -12.76 -38.94
C ALA A 13 7.70 -13.06 -37.57
N ARG A 14 9.01 -13.34 -37.53
CA ARG A 14 9.75 -13.53 -36.27
C ARG A 14 9.83 -12.26 -35.42
N LEU A 15 10.02 -11.10 -36.06
CA LEU A 15 10.04 -9.80 -35.39
C LEU A 15 8.67 -9.46 -34.79
N ILE A 16 7.58 -9.68 -35.53
CA ILE A 16 6.21 -9.46 -35.07
C ILE A 16 5.89 -10.39 -33.89
N ALA A 17 6.19 -11.69 -34.01
CA ALA A 17 5.96 -12.65 -32.92
C ALA A 17 6.75 -12.31 -31.64
N LYS A 18 8.00 -11.81 -31.79
CA LYS A 18 8.79 -11.34 -30.65
C LYS A 18 8.22 -10.07 -30.02
N TYR A 19 7.69 -9.15 -30.83
CA TYR A 19 7.04 -7.93 -30.38
C TYR A 19 5.75 -8.23 -29.59
N ASP A 20 4.90 -9.13 -30.09
CA ASP A 20 3.66 -9.55 -29.43
C ASP A 20 3.92 -10.21 -28.06
N GLN A 21 4.93 -11.09 -27.97
CA GLN A 21 5.34 -11.69 -26.69
C GLN A 21 5.82 -10.64 -25.67
N THR A 22 6.52 -9.59 -26.13
CA THR A 22 6.95 -8.51 -25.22
C THR A 22 5.81 -7.58 -24.81
N HIS A 23 4.79 -7.42 -25.64
CA HIS A 23 3.65 -6.55 -25.35
C HIS A 23 2.73 -7.12 -24.27
N GLU A 24 2.42 -8.42 -24.31
CA GLU A 24 1.65 -9.06 -23.24
C GLU A 24 2.41 -9.02 -21.90
N ALA A 25 3.72 -9.27 -21.93
CA ALA A 25 4.56 -9.23 -20.73
C ALA A 25 4.62 -7.83 -20.09
N ILE A 26 4.74 -6.77 -20.90
CA ILE A 26 4.73 -5.38 -20.41
C ILE A 26 3.36 -5.03 -19.83
N PHE A 27 2.27 -5.42 -20.50
CA PHE A 27 0.92 -5.15 -20.02
C PHE A 27 0.63 -5.84 -18.70
N ILE A 28 1.01 -7.12 -18.56
CA ILE A 28 0.85 -7.88 -17.31
C ILE A 28 1.71 -7.28 -16.19
N ALA A 29 2.97 -6.92 -16.47
CA ALA A 29 3.86 -6.31 -15.48
C ALA A 29 3.33 -4.95 -15.00
N HIS A 30 2.83 -4.11 -15.92
CA HIS A 30 2.20 -2.83 -15.55
C HIS A 30 0.89 -3.04 -14.78
N ALA A 31 0.06 -4.00 -15.17
CA ALA A 31 -1.19 -4.32 -14.47
C ALA A 31 -0.92 -4.84 -13.05
N ALA A 32 0.06 -5.72 -12.87
CA ALA A 32 0.46 -6.24 -11.56
C ALA A 32 1.03 -5.14 -10.66
N ALA A 33 1.90 -4.28 -11.20
CA ALA A 33 2.43 -3.13 -10.47
C ALA A 33 1.33 -2.14 -10.04
N TRP A 34 0.30 -1.96 -10.87
CA TRP A 34 -0.87 -1.15 -10.53
C TRP A 34 -1.73 -1.79 -9.43
N GLN A 35 -1.92 -3.11 -9.43
CA GLN A 35 -2.71 -3.80 -8.40
C GLN A 35 -2.13 -3.60 -7.00
N GLU A 36 -0.82 -3.78 -6.82
CA GLU A 36 -0.16 -3.57 -5.53
C GLU A 36 -0.29 -2.12 -5.01
N GLN A 37 -0.30 -1.14 -5.93
CA GLN A 37 -0.48 0.26 -5.56
C GLN A 37 -1.92 0.57 -5.14
N VAL A 38 -2.92 -0.01 -5.82
CA VAL A 38 -4.34 0.16 -5.47
C VAL A 38 -4.64 -0.45 -4.09
N GLU A 39 -4.15 -1.65 -3.81
CA GLU A 39 -4.35 -2.30 -2.51
C GLU A 39 -3.75 -1.50 -1.35
N ARG A 40 -2.63 -0.81 -1.57
CA ARG A 40 -2.04 0.07 -0.55
C ARG A 40 -2.93 1.28 -0.26
N LEU A 41 -3.60 1.84 -1.27
CA LEU A 41 -4.47 3.01 -1.11
C LEU A 41 -5.83 2.66 -0.51
N GLU A 42 -6.31 1.42 -0.71
CA GLU A 42 -7.61 0.96 -0.22
C GLU A 42 -7.56 0.32 1.17
N ARG A 43 -6.39 0.26 1.82
CA ARG A 43 -6.30 -0.25 3.19
C ARG A 43 -7.14 0.62 4.13
N PRO A 44 -8.00 0.01 4.96
CA PRO A 44 -8.78 0.75 5.94
C PRO A 44 -7.85 1.44 6.94
N ALA A 45 -8.32 2.55 7.50
CA ALA A 45 -7.64 3.22 8.59
C ALA A 45 -7.48 2.27 9.80
N CYS A 46 -6.33 2.34 10.45
CA CYS A 46 -6.02 1.61 11.67
C CYS A 46 -6.17 2.59 12.84
N VAL A 47 -7.16 2.35 13.70
CA VAL A 47 -7.43 3.22 14.85
C VAL A 47 -6.55 2.79 16.01
N TRP A 48 -5.87 3.75 16.60
CA TRP A 48 -4.98 3.60 17.75
C TRP A 48 -5.64 4.24 18.96
N VAL A 49 -5.81 3.47 20.02
CA VAL A 49 -6.39 3.90 21.30
C VAL A 49 -5.33 3.72 22.37
N TYR A 50 -5.02 4.77 23.10
CA TYR A 50 -4.09 4.65 24.23
C TYR A 50 -4.75 3.95 25.41
N ASP A 51 -4.08 2.92 25.94
CA ASP A 51 -4.45 2.20 27.16
C ASP A 51 -3.54 2.64 28.30
N ASP A 52 -4.08 3.49 29.17
CA ASP A 52 -3.41 4.00 30.38
C ASP A 52 -2.95 2.88 31.33
N SER A 53 -3.62 1.72 31.33
CA SER A 53 -3.33 0.62 32.26
C SER A 53 -2.10 -0.18 31.84
N GLN A 54 -1.85 -0.26 30.54
CA GLN A 54 -0.76 -1.03 29.95
C GLN A 54 0.37 -0.15 29.41
N ASP A 55 0.20 1.17 29.47
CA ASP A 55 1.12 2.17 28.90
C ASP A 55 1.46 1.85 27.44
N SER A 56 0.40 1.59 26.65
CA SER A 56 0.54 1.13 25.27
C SER A 56 -0.63 1.55 24.41
N TRP A 57 -0.44 1.51 23.09
CA TRP A 57 -1.46 1.81 22.09
C TRP A 57 -2.05 0.51 21.56
N GLU A 58 -3.33 0.30 21.82
CA GLU A 58 -4.11 -0.79 21.24
C GLU A 58 -4.59 -0.39 19.84
N THR A 59 -4.42 -1.28 18.87
CA THR A 59 -4.74 -1.00 17.47
C THR A 59 -5.88 -1.87 16.95
N THR A 60 -6.68 -1.37 16.02
CA THR A 60 -7.78 -2.17 15.40
C THR A 60 -7.29 -3.30 14.49
N CYS A 61 -5.98 -3.45 14.30
CA CYS A 61 -5.39 -4.62 13.64
C CYS A 61 -4.89 -5.68 14.63
N ASP A 62 -5.40 -5.67 15.86
CA ASP A 62 -5.16 -6.65 16.92
C ASP A 62 -3.67 -6.74 17.33
N ARG A 63 -3.01 -5.58 17.39
CA ARG A 63 -1.62 -5.43 17.85
C ARG A 63 -1.53 -4.30 18.85
N SER A 64 -0.64 -4.43 19.83
CA SER A 64 -0.31 -3.36 20.77
C SER A 64 1.05 -2.74 20.41
N TYR A 65 1.20 -1.43 20.63
CA TYR A 65 2.43 -0.70 20.35
C TYR A 65 2.82 0.18 21.53
N CYS A 66 4.03 0.00 22.05
CA CYS A 66 4.59 0.86 23.09
C CYS A 66 5.45 1.95 22.45
N LEU A 67 5.15 3.21 22.76
CA LEU A 67 6.01 4.34 22.43
C LEU A 67 6.86 4.68 23.65
N SER A 68 8.14 4.94 23.44
CA SER A 68 9.04 5.33 24.54
C SER A 68 8.77 6.74 25.05
N ASP A 69 8.20 7.61 24.20
CA ASP A 69 7.84 8.99 24.53
C ASP A 69 6.82 9.53 23.52
N GLY A 70 5.88 10.36 23.99
CA GLY A 70 4.85 11.02 23.18
C GLY A 70 3.78 10.12 22.55
N CYS A 71 2.96 10.70 21.69
CA CYS A 71 1.92 10.00 20.91
C CYS A 71 2.37 9.65 19.48
N PRO A 72 1.65 8.77 18.75
CA PRO A 72 2.00 8.38 17.38
C PRO A 72 2.19 9.59 16.45
N TYR A 73 1.33 10.61 16.53
CA TYR A 73 1.42 11.84 15.76
C TYR A 73 2.72 12.62 16.05
N GLU A 74 3.10 12.78 17.32
CA GLU A 74 4.35 13.46 17.72
C GLU A 74 5.59 12.71 17.23
N ASN A 75 5.49 11.38 17.10
CA ASN A 75 6.52 10.53 16.54
C ASN A 75 6.51 10.46 15.00
N GLY A 76 5.65 11.24 14.33
CA GLY A 76 5.54 11.28 12.87
C GLY A 76 4.94 10.02 12.25
N MET A 77 4.21 9.22 13.03
CA MET A 77 3.58 8.00 12.55
C MET A 77 2.28 8.31 11.80
N SER A 78 2.30 8.16 10.47
CA SER A 78 1.11 8.35 9.62
C SER A 78 0.44 7.05 9.19
N TYR A 79 1.11 5.92 9.36
CA TYR A 79 0.64 4.59 8.97
C TYR A 79 0.97 3.59 10.06
N CYS A 80 0.10 2.59 10.24
CA CYS A 80 0.35 1.50 11.15
C CYS A 80 1.51 0.61 10.62
N PRO A 81 2.57 0.36 11.40
CA PRO A 81 3.71 -0.47 10.97
C PRO A 81 3.35 -1.95 10.85
N PHE A 82 2.20 -2.38 11.39
CA PHE A 82 1.75 -3.78 11.33
C PHE A 82 0.89 -4.05 10.10
N CYS A 83 -0.17 -3.28 9.91
CA CYS A 83 -1.13 -3.51 8.83
C CYS A 83 -0.93 -2.58 7.62
N GLY A 84 -0.07 -1.56 7.70
CA GLY A 84 0.18 -0.61 6.61
C GLY A 84 -0.99 0.34 6.29
N GLY A 85 -2.09 0.28 7.04
CA GLY A 85 -3.22 1.19 6.90
C GLY A 85 -2.92 2.59 7.47
N PRO A 86 -3.60 3.65 6.98
CA PRO A 86 -3.48 4.99 7.55
C PRO A 86 -3.77 5.00 9.06
N LEU A 87 -2.95 5.67 9.85
CA LEU A 87 -3.10 5.71 11.31
C LEU A 87 -4.10 6.80 11.71
N VAL A 88 -5.01 6.47 12.63
CA VAL A 88 -5.94 7.44 13.24
C VAL A 88 -5.89 7.25 14.75
N GLU A 89 -5.53 8.29 15.49
CA GLU A 89 -5.62 8.27 16.95
C GLU A 89 -7.06 8.56 17.40
N ALA A 90 -7.61 7.70 18.26
CA ALA A 90 -8.84 8.01 18.96
C ALA A 90 -8.52 8.87 20.20
N ALA A 91 -9.22 9.98 20.37
CA ALA A 91 -9.12 10.74 21.59
C ALA A 91 -9.57 9.87 22.78
N PRO A 92 -8.85 9.87 23.91
CA PRO A 92 -9.35 9.23 25.12
C PRO A 92 -10.67 9.90 25.52
N GLU A 93 -11.72 9.12 25.75
CA GLU A 93 -13.05 9.64 26.14
C GLU A 93 -13.05 10.24 27.57
N ARG A 94 -12.09 11.08 27.98
CA ARG A 94 -12.08 11.70 29.32
C ARG A 94 -11.36 13.05 29.36
N MET A 95 -12.07 14.13 29.02
CA MET A 95 -12.08 15.37 29.83
C MET A 95 -13.07 16.41 29.27
N PHE A 96 -14.36 16.20 29.54
CA PHE A 96 -15.29 17.31 29.74
C PHE A 96 -16.13 16.91 30.96
N ASP A 97 -15.55 17.09 32.15
CA ASP A 97 -16.33 17.13 33.39
C ASP A 97 -16.56 18.60 33.73
N PRO A 98 -17.72 19.19 33.40
CA PRO A 98 -17.99 20.59 33.68
C PRO A 98 -18.29 20.90 35.16
N LEU A 99 -18.00 20.00 36.12
CA LEU A 99 -18.32 20.19 37.55
C LEU A 99 -17.21 19.71 38.52
N ALA A 100 -16.00 20.25 38.40
CA ALA A 100 -14.98 20.23 39.45
C ALA A 100 -14.62 21.64 39.94
#